data_AF-A0A6P5ESK9-F1
#
_entry.id   AF-A0A6P5ESK9-F1
#
_cell.length_a   1.000
_cell.length_b   1.000
_cell.length_c   1.000
_cell.angle_alpha   90.00
_cell.angle_beta   90.00
_cell.angle_gamma   90.00
#
_symmetry.space_group_name_H-M   'P 1'
#
loop_
_entity.id
_entity.type
_entity.pdbx_description
1 polymer ?
#
loop_
_entity_poly.entity_id
_entity_poly.type
_entity_poly.pdbx_seq_one_letter_code
_entity_poly.pdbx_strand_id
1 'polypeptide(L)'
;MQGNTLILFAVFGPALVFASLAKTVTLEEIISWWFMPVNIGITFLIGGILGWIVVKILRPEKYLEKIIIASCSAGNLGNLPLIIIPAICNEEGNPFGEPSTCNSNGLSYVSFSMALGGIFIWTHTYDLMHKSAQLYDKIQNESRLSKTIDEKSEESGNAHFNIRETEASCSDQDALLSPSSKPVQKDAEQPMIVPFLSRRKMRSCMSNNWERFKEITGGTIHQIAEELLTPPMIAAIFGFFVGTIPQLKFLIIGDDAPLRVLQSSITLLGDATLPCVTLLLGANLTRGIRKSVLKPLAILAIITVRYVILPLFGIGIITTAAKLGFLPKSPLYHYVLLIQFALPPAMSIGTMAELFDVGQEECSVIFLWTYLTAALAFTIWSTIFMWILT
;
A
#
# COMPACT_ATOMS: atom_id res chain seq x y z
N MET A 1 -14.10 -5.88 -15.47
CA MET A 1 -12.82 -5.14 -15.34
C MET A 1 -11.82 -5.84 -14.42
N GLN A 2 -12.29 -6.57 -13.39
CA GLN A 2 -11.44 -7.28 -12.42
C GLN A 2 -10.41 -8.25 -13.04
N GLY A 3 -10.76 -8.95 -14.14
CA GLY A 3 -9.83 -9.84 -14.84
C GLY A 3 -8.68 -9.15 -15.58
N ASN A 4 -8.92 -7.96 -16.15
CA ASN A 4 -7.90 -7.28 -16.98
C ASN A 4 -6.81 -6.64 -16.11
N THR A 5 -7.19 -6.10 -14.95
CA THR A 5 -6.25 -5.58 -13.96
C THR A 5 -5.39 -6.69 -13.38
N LEU A 6 -5.97 -7.86 -13.11
CA LEU A 6 -5.24 -9.03 -12.60
C LEU A 6 -4.17 -9.49 -13.59
N ILE A 7 -4.49 -9.57 -14.90
CA ILE A 7 -3.52 -9.98 -15.93
C ILE A 7 -2.34 -9.01 -16.00
N LEU A 8 -2.58 -7.70 -15.88
CA LEU A 8 -1.51 -6.70 -15.92
C LEU A 8 -0.53 -6.85 -14.75
N PHE A 9 -1.04 -7.03 -13.53
CA PHE A 9 -0.21 -7.17 -12.33
C PHE A 9 0.36 -8.57 -12.12
N ALA A 10 -0.30 -9.61 -12.62
CA ALA A 10 0.11 -11.01 -12.44
C ALA A 10 0.99 -11.54 -13.59
N VAL A 11 0.94 -10.92 -14.77
CA VAL A 11 1.63 -11.44 -15.97
C VAL A 11 2.52 -10.38 -16.61
N PHE A 12 1.99 -9.21 -16.97
CA PHE A 12 2.72 -8.22 -17.78
C PHE A 12 3.78 -7.48 -16.96
N GLY A 13 3.41 -6.92 -15.80
CA GLY A 13 4.34 -6.27 -14.87
C GLY A 13 5.49 -7.19 -14.43
N PRO A 14 5.21 -8.44 -13.99
CA PRO A 14 6.25 -9.43 -13.69
C PRO A 14 7.15 -9.72 -14.90
N ALA A 15 6.58 -9.91 -16.09
CA ALA A 15 7.37 -10.13 -17.30
C ALA A 15 8.33 -8.96 -17.60
N LEU A 16 7.87 -7.71 -17.43
CA LEU A 16 8.70 -6.52 -17.57
C LEU A 16 9.83 -6.48 -16.53
N VAL A 17 9.50 -6.71 -15.25
CA VAL A 17 10.49 -6.72 -14.17
C VAL A 17 11.57 -7.79 -14.40
N PHE A 18 11.16 -9.00 -14.79
CA PHE A 18 12.10 -10.07 -15.15
C PHE A 18 12.96 -9.66 -16.35
N ALA A 19 12.35 -9.19 -17.45
CA ALA A 19 13.06 -8.87 -18.67
C ALA A 19 14.06 -7.71 -18.49
N SER A 20 13.68 -6.68 -17.74
CA SER A 20 14.57 -5.57 -17.41
C SER A 20 15.72 -6.05 -16.55
N LEU A 21 15.46 -6.74 -15.43
CA LEU A 21 16.50 -7.11 -14.48
C LEU A 21 17.45 -8.19 -15.03
N ALA A 22 16.94 -9.18 -15.75
CA ALA A 22 17.76 -10.27 -16.27
C ALA A 22 18.74 -9.79 -17.35
N LYS A 23 18.35 -8.80 -18.17
CA LYS A 23 19.22 -8.25 -19.22
C LYS A 23 20.34 -7.39 -18.63
N THR A 24 20.00 -6.49 -17.72
CA THR A 24 20.87 -5.38 -17.33
C THR A 24 21.68 -5.64 -16.07
N VAL A 25 21.18 -6.46 -15.14
CA VAL A 25 21.69 -6.42 -13.76
C VAL A 25 22.80 -7.44 -13.50
N THR A 26 23.87 -6.93 -12.91
CA THR A 26 24.91 -7.71 -12.23
C THR A 26 24.79 -7.58 -10.71
N LEU A 27 25.44 -8.49 -9.96
CA LEU A 27 25.37 -8.50 -8.49
C LEU A 27 26.01 -7.22 -7.89
N GLU A 28 27.04 -6.70 -8.54
CA GLU A 28 27.72 -5.45 -8.17
C GLU A 28 26.80 -4.23 -8.33
N GLU A 29 25.97 -4.20 -9.37
CA GLU A 29 25.04 -3.10 -9.62
C GLU A 29 23.92 -3.04 -8.56
N ILE A 30 23.35 -4.17 -8.14
CA ILE A 30 22.36 -4.16 -7.05
C ILE A 30 22.96 -3.70 -5.73
N ILE A 31 24.20 -4.12 -5.42
CA ILE A 31 24.91 -3.60 -4.25
C ILE A 31 25.07 -2.08 -4.38
N SER A 32 25.36 -1.56 -5.58
CA SER A 32 25.42 -0.11 -5.80
C SER A 32 24.07 0.60 -5.63
N TRP A 33 22.95 -0.11 -5.80
CA TRP A 33 21.59 0.44 -5.69
C TRP A 33 20.96 0.26 -4.30
N TRP A 34 21.74 -0.15 -3.29
CA TRP A 34 21.28 -0.40 -1.91
C TRP A 34 20.54 0.79 -1.27
N PHE A 35 20.83 2.02 -1.72
CA PHE A 35 20.16 3.21 -1.19
C PHE A 35 18.69 3.30 -1.65
N MET A 36 18.30 2.64 -2.75
CA MET A 36 16.93 2.66 -3.25
C MET A 36 15.89 2.13 -2.24
N PRO A 37 16.04 0.92 -1.65
CA PRO A 37 15.10 0.47 -0.61
C PRO A 37 15.08 1.40 0.60
N VAL A 38 16.22 2.01 0.96
CA VAL A 38 16.29 3.02 2.03
C VAL A 38 15.48 4.26 1.66
N ASN A 39 15.62 4.76 0.43
CA ASN A 39 14.88 5.90 -0.08
C ASN A 39 13.37 5.67 -0.10
N ILE A 40 12.95 4.48 -0.55
CA ILE A 40 11.54 4.06 -0.52
C ILE A 40 11.04 4.03 0.93
N GLY A 41 11.80 3.41 1.85
CA GLY A 41 11.46 3.38 3.27
C GLY A 41 11.31 4.78 3.89
N ILE A 42 12.21 5.71 3.57
CA ILE A 42 12.13 7.11 4.01
C ILE A 42 10.89 7.80 3.45
N THR A 43 10.59 7.60 2.16
CA THR A 43 9.39 8.15 1.51
C THR A 43 8.12 7.68 2.21
N PHE A 44 8.03 6.38 2.53
CA PHE A 44 6.91 5.81 3.28
C PHE A 44 6.81 6.40 4.69
N LEU A 45 7.93 6.52 5.40
CA LEU A 45 7.98 7.06 6.75
C LEU A 45 7.51 8.52 6.79
N ILE A 46 8.10 9.39 5.97
CA ILE A 46 7.76 10.82 5.92
C ILE A 46 6.32 10.98 5.45
N GLY A 47 5.93 10.30 4.36
CA GLY A 47 4.56 10.36 3.85
C GLY A 47 3.52 9.85 4.85
N GLY A 48 3.85 8.80 5.62
CA GLY A 48 3.00 8.27 6.68
C GLY A 48 2.84 9.25 7.85
N ILE A 49 3.93 9.89 8.31
CA ILE A 49 3.90 10.93 9.35
C ILE A 49 3.06 12.12 8.88
N LEU A 50 3.29 12.61 7.65
CA LEU A 50 2.53 13.72 7.08
C LEU A 50 1.04 13.35 6.92
N GLY A 51 0.73 12.14 6.46
CA GLY A 51 -0.64 11.62 6.40
C GLY A 51 -1.31 11.57 7.77
N TRP A 52 -0.59 11.14 8.80
CA TRP A 52 -1.10 11.13 10.18
C TRP A 52 -1.38 12.55 10.69
N ILE A 53 -0.51 13.52 10.39
CA ILE A 53 -0.72 14.95 10.69
C ILE A 53 -1.99 15.45 9.98
N VAL A 54 -2.16 15.15 8.69
CA VAL A 54 -3.36 15.52 7.92
C VAL A 54 -4.63 14.96 8.57
N VAL A 55 -4.63 13.68 8.98
CA VAL A 55 -5.75 13.07 9.68
C VAL A 55 -6.06 13.79 10.99
N LYS A 56 -5.06 14.17 11.77
CA LYS A 56 -5.25 14.90 13.04
C LYS A 56 -5.85 16.29 12.84
N ILE A 57 -5.49 16.97 11.75
CA ILE A 57 -5.98 18.30 11.42
C ILE A 57 -7.42 18.21 10.88
N LEU A 58 -7.67 17.32 9.92
CA LEU A 58 -8.94 17.26 9.19
C LEU A 58 -10.03 16.46 9.91
N ARG A 59 -9.64 15.55 10.81
CA ARG A 59 -10.53 14.64 11.54
C ARG A 59 -11.60 14.02 10.62
N PRO A 60 -11.18 13.23 9.62
CA PRO A 60 -12.11 12.55 8.71
C PRO A 60 -12.85 11.41 9.45
N GLU A 61 -13.78 10.75 8.77
CA GLU A 61 -14.42 9.54 9.31
C GLU A 61 -13.38 8.44 9.58
N LYS A 62 -13.59 7.63 10.62
CA LYS A 62 -12.54 6.76 11.15
C LYS A 62 -12.00 5.75 10.13
N TYR A 63 -12.83 5.22 9.23
CA TYR A 63 -12.38 4.32 8.15
C TYR A 63 -11.55 5.07 7.09
N LEU A 64 -11.81 6.36 6.85
CA LEU A 64 -11.05 7.18 5.90
C LEU A 64 -9.66 7.57 6.40
N GLU A 65 -9.43 7.59 7.71
CA GLU A 65 -8.13 7.94 8.30
C GLU A 65 -6.99 7.12 7.69
N LYS A 66 -7.19 5.80 7.58
CA LYS A 66 -6.16 4.88 7.10
C LYS A 66 -5.95 4.99 5.59
N ILE A 67 -7.01 5.25 4.84
CA ILE A 67 -6.96 5.50 3.39
C ILE A 67 -6.16 6.79 3.10
N ILE A 68 -6.36 7.85 3.89
CA ILE A 68 -5.61 9.10 3.73
C ILE A 68 -4.13 8.90 4.08
N ILE A 69 -3.81 8.21 5.17
CA ILE A 69 -2.42 7.90 5.55
C ILE A 69 -1.74 7.08 4.45
N ALA A 70 -2.40 6.01 3.98
CA ALA A 70 -1.94 5.18 2.86
C ALA A 70 -1.68 6.02 1.60
N SER A 71 -2.64 6.89 1.25
CA SER A 71 -2.55 7.77 0.08
C SER A 71 -1.43 8.79 0.18
N CYS A 72 -1.00 9.18 1.39
CA CYS A 72 0.16 10.06 1.63
C CYS A 72 1.49 9.30 1.72
N SER A 73 1.52 8.04 2.14
CA SER A 73 2.76 7.24 2.27
C SER A 73 3.15 6.49 0.99
N ALA A 74 2.25 5.70 0.40
CA ALA A 74 2.54 4.80 -0.73
C ALA A 74 2.41 5.47 -2.11
N GLY A 75 3.53 5.79 -2.76
CA GLY A 75 3.57 6.35 -4.12
C GLY A 75 3.51 5.28 -5.20
N ASN A 76 3.11 5.65 -6.42
CA ASN A 76 3.04 4.75 -7.57
C ASN A 76 4.42 4.51 -8.21
N LEU A 77 5.26 3.73 -7.53
CA LEU A 77 6.69 3.50 -7.85
C LEU A 77 6.96 2.73 -9.14
N GLY A 78 5.93 2.19 -9.81
CA GLY A 78 6.08 1.40 -11.02
C GLY A 78 5.39 2.01 -12.23
N ASN A 79 4.07 2.00 -12.23
CA ASN A 79 3.25 2.29 -13.41
C ASN A 79 3.58 3.64 -14.07
N LEU A 80 3.73 4.70 -13.28
CA LEU A 80 3.99 6.04 -13.81
C LEU A 80 5.46 6.22 -14.25
N PRO A 81 6.48 5.89 -13.42
CA PRO A 81 7.88 5.98 -13.86
C PRO A 81 8.22 5.08 -15.05
N LEU A 82 7.57 3.92 -15.20
CA LEU A 82 7.77 3.02 -16.33
C LEU A 82 7.41 3.66 -17.67
N ILE A 83 6.44 4.58 -17.68
CA ILE A 83 6.04 5.30 -18.88
C ILE A 83 6.94 6.51 -19.11
N ILE A 84 7.25 7.25 -18.04
CA ILE A 84 7.89 8.56 -18.18
C ILE A 84 9.39 8.47 -18.38
N ILE A 85 10.08 7.53 -17.73
CA ILE A 85 11.53 7.39 -17.90
C ILE A 85 11.89 7.12 -19.37
N PRO A 86 11.25 6.18 -20.08
CA PRO A 86 11.49 6.00 -21.51
C PRO A 86 11.16 7.23 -22.36
N ALA A 87 10.08 7.95 -22.03
CA ALA A 87 9.71 9.17 -22.73
C ALA A 87 10.81 10.23 -22.62
N ILE A 88 11.39 10.42 -21.41
CA ILE A 88 12.49 11.37 -21.20
C ILE A 88 13.77 10.89 -21.90
N CYS A 89 14.08 9.59 -21.84
CA CYS A 89 15.26 9.03 -22.50
C CYS A 89 15.23 9.14 -24.03
N ASN A 90 14.04 9.18 -24.63
CA ASN A 90 13.86 9.32 -26.07
C ASN A 90 13.81 10.78 -26.53
N GLU A 91 13.76 11.74 -25.60
CA GLU A 91 13.76 13.16 -25.94
C GLU A 91 15.13 13.61 -26.45
N GLU A 92 15.13 14.45 -27.48
CA GLU A 92 16.35 15.01 -28.04
C GLU A 92 17.04 15.91 -27.01
N GLY A 93 18.35 15.70 -26.79
CA GLY A 93 19.11 16.48 -25.83
C GLY A 93 18.84 16.14 -24.35
N ASN A 94 18.29 14.96 -24.05
CA ASN A 94 18.10 14.52 -22.67
C ASN A 94 19.44 14.51 -21.87
N PRO A 95 19.43 14.83 -20.57
CA PRO A 95 20.64 14.95 -19.77
C PRO A 95 21.23 13.60 -19.31
N PHE A 96 20.63 12.48 -19.71
CA PHE A 96 20.93 11.15 -19.18
C PHE A 96 21.75 10.27 -20.16
N GLY A 97 22.11 10.83 -21.32
CA GLY A 97 23.01 10.20 -22.29
C GLY A 97 22.28 9.56 -23.47
N GLU A 98 22.92 8.58 -24.11
CA GLU A 98 22.39 7.90 -25.29
C GLU A 98 21.04 7.22 -25.02
N PRO A 99 20.01 7.40 -25.88
CA PRO A 99 18.64 6.92 -25.63
C PRO A 99 18.56 5.43 -25.29
N SER A 100 19.30 4.57 -25.99
CA SER A 100 19.28 3.11 -25.77
C SER A 100 19.79 2.72 -24.38
N THR A 101 20.87 3.37 -23.92
CA THR A 101 21.47 3.12 -22.61
C THR A 101 20.62 3.72 -21.49
N CYS A 102 20.11 4.93 -21.70
CA CYS A 102 19.19 5.59 -20.77
C CYS A 102 17.93 4.73 -20.55
N ASN A 103 17.30 4.26 -21.62
CA ASN A 103 16.12 3.39 -21.54
C ASN A 103 16.41 2.11 -20.76
N SER A 104 17.49 1.41 -21.12
CA SER A 104 17.87 0.14 -20.50
C SER A 104 18.12 0.31 -18.99
N ASN A 105 18.93 1.29 -18.60
CA ASN A 105 19.26 1.56 -17.20
C ASN A 105 18.04 2.09 -16.43
N GLY A 106 17.31 3.03 -17.02
CA GLY A 106 16.13 3.64 -16.44
C GLY A 106 15.01 2.64 -16.15
N LEU A 107 14.70 1.77 -17.12
CA LEU A 107 13.73 0.68 -16.92
C LEU A 107 14.19 -0.28 -15.83
N SER A 108 15.49 -0.53 -15.70
CA SER A 108 16.03 -1.41 -14.65
C SER A 108 15.86 -0.79 -13.26
N TYR A 109 16.19 0.50 -13.11
CA TYR A 109 15.99 1.23 -11.85
C TYR A 109 14.51 1.28 -11.46
N VAL A 110 13.62 1.57 -12.42
CA VAL A 110 12.18 1.62 -12.16
C VAL A 110 11.61 0.24 -11.85
N SER A 111 11.98 -0.80 -12.59
CA SER A 111 11.54 -2.18 -12.33
C SER A 111 11.99 -2.66 -10.96
N PHE A 112 13.23 -2.35 -10.56
CA PHE A 112 13.72 -2.65 -9.21
C PHE A 112 12.95 -1.86 -8.13
N SER A 113 12.72 -0.56 -8.37
CA SER A 113 11.90 0.30 -7.51
C SER A 113 10.46 -0.21 -7.37
N MET A 114 9.85 -0.71 -8.45
CA MET A 114 8.50 -1.28 -8.45
C MET A 114 8.43 -2.56 -7.62
N ALA A 115 9.41 -3.45 -7.75
CA ALA A 115 9.49 -4.68 -6.98
C ALA A 115 9.63 -4.37 -5.48
N LEU A 116 10.63 -3.55 -5.09
CA LEU A 116 10.84 -3.14 -3.71
C LEU A 116 9.63 -2.38 -3.14
N GLY A 117 9.10 -1.44 -3.92
CA GLY A 117 7.90 -0.68 -3.59
C GLY A 117 6.70 -1.57 -3.30
N GLY A 118 6.54 -2.66 -4.05
CA GLY A 118 5.55 -3.69 -3.80
C GLY A 118 5.62 -4.23 -2.36
N ILE A 119 6.81 -4.60 -1.89
CA ILE A 119 7.02 -5.08 -0.51
C ILE A 119 6.52 -4.05 0.50
N PHE A 120 6.99 -2.79 0.40
CA PHE A 120 6.57 -1.73 1.33
C PHE A 120 5.06 -1.45 1.26
N ILE A 121 4.49 -1.45 0.06
CA ILE A 121 3.05 -1.27 -0.14
C ILE A 121 2.28 -2.36 0.57
N TRP A 122 2.60 -3.63 0.33
CA TRP A 122 1.88 -4.73 0.95
C TRP A 122 2.11 -4.73 2.46
N THR A 123 3.35 -4.72 2.96
CA THR A 123 3.61 -4.80 4.41
C THR A 123 2.98 -3.65 5.21
N HIS A 124 3.02 -2.42 4.70
CA HIS A 124 2.49 -1.25 5.43
C HIS A 124 1.05 -0.92 5.06
N THR A 125 0.74 -0.86 3.76
CA THR A 125 -0.53 -0.33 3.27
C THR A 125 -1.64 -1.35 3.37
N TYR A 126 -1.34 -2.64 3.18
CA TYR A 126 -2.33 -3.70 3.39
C TYR A 126 -2.82 -3.72 4.83
N ASP A 127 -1.91 -3.67 5.81
CA ASP A 127 -2.29 -3.62 7.24
C ASP A 127 -3.16 -2.39 7.56
N LEU A 128 -2.83 -1.22 7.00
CA LEU A 128 -3.67 -0.02 7.15
C LEU A 128 -5.06 -0.21 6.55
N MET A 129 -5.15 -0.78 5.34
CA MET A 129 -6.42 -1.01 4.64
C MET A 129 -7.26 -2.09 5.33
N HIS A 130 -6.63 -3.16 5.82
CA HIS A 130 -7.30 -4.20 6.59
C HIS A 130 -7.90 -3.64 7.89
N LYS A 131 -7.15 -2.81 8.62
CA LYS A 131 -7.65 -2.10 9.80
C LYS A 131 -8.78 -1.13 9.48
N SER A 132 -8.74 -0.50 8.30
CA SER A 132 -9.85 0.34 7.81
C SER A 132 -11.13 -0.47 7.63
N ALA A 133 -11.02 -1.63 6.97
CA ALA A 133 -12.14 -2.53 6.71
C ALA A 133 -12.81 -3.00 8.00
N GLN A 134 -12.02 -3.49 8.96
CA GLN A 134 -12.52 -3.91 10.27
C GLN A 134 -13.27 -2.78 11.01
N LEU A 135 -12.82 -1.54 10.83
CA LEU A 135 -13.45 -0.38 11.47
C LEU A 135 -14.73 0.04 10.75
N TYR A 136 -14.74 -0.06 9.43
CA TYR A 136 -15.92 0.15 8.60
C TYR A 136 -17.03 -0.86 8.94
N ASP A 137 -16.69 -2.15 9.05
CA ASP A 137 -17.63 -3.21 9.43
C ASP A 137 -18.26 -2.96 10.81
N LYS A 138 -17.46 -2.51 11.78
CA LYS A 138 -17.95 -2.16 13.12
C LYS A 138 -18.97 -1.02 13.07
N ILE A 139 -18.63 0.06 12.35
CA ILE A 139 -19.52 1.22 12.19
C ILE A 139 -20.81 0.79 11.48
N GLN A 140 -20.71 -0.05 10.45
CA GLN A 140 -21.88 -0.52 9.72
C GLN A 140 -22.78 -1.40 10.60
N ASN A 141 -22.20 -2.31 11.39
CA ASN A 141 -22.95 -3.17 12.31
C ASN A 141 -23.63 -2.38 13.43
N GLU A 142 -22.97 -1.38 14.01
CA GLU A 142 -23.57 -0.46 15.00
C GLU A 142 -24.74 0.33 14.40
N SER A 143 -24.60 0.80 13.15
CA SER A 143 -25.67 1.52 12.46
C SER A 143 -26.88 0.65 12.12
N ARG A 144 -26.64 -0.62 11.74
CA ARG A 144 -27.71 -1.61 11.49
C ARG A 144 -28.44 -1.95 12.77
N LEU A 145 -27.71 -2.19 13.87
CA LEU A 145 -28.30 -2.48 15.17
C LEU A 145 -29.17 -1.32 15.66
N SER A 146 -28.70 -0.07 15.49
CA SER A 146 -29.47 1.13 15.87
C SER A 146 -30.77 1.22 15.07
N LYS A 147 -30.72 1.04 13.74
CA LYS A 147 -31.92 1.05 12.88
C LYS A 147 -32.92 -0.06 13.24
N THR A 148 -32.44 -1.26 13.57
CA THR A 148 -33.33 -2.36 14.01
C THR A 148 -33.99 -2.07 15.35
N ILE A 149 -33.35 -1.31 16.24
CA ILE A 149 -33.96 -0.87 17.50
C ILE A 149 -35.02 0.20 17.24
N ASP A 150 -34.74 1.17 16.36
CA ASP A 150 -35.70 2.22 15.99
C ASP A 150 -36.94 1.64 15.29
N GLU A 151 -36.78 0.71 14.34
CA GLU A 151 -37.90 0.04 13.64
C GLU A 151 -38.77 -0.79 14.61
N LYS A 152 -38.15 -1.49 15.58
CA LYS A 152 -38.90 -2.22 16.62
C LYS A 152 -39.61 -1.30 17.61
N SER A 153 -39.10 -0.08 17.80
CA SER A 153 -39.71 0.94 18.66
C SER A 153 -40.93 1.57 18.00
N GLU A 154 -40.92 1.73 16.68
CA GLU A 154 -42.06 2.23 15.90
C GLU A 154 -43.19 1.20 15.75
N GLU A 155 -42.89 -0.11 15.68
CA GLU A 155 -43.93 -1.17 15.69
C GLU A 155 -44.62 -1.35 17.07
N SER A 156 -43.99 -0.93 18.17
CA SER A 156 -44.60 -0.93 19.52
C SER A 156 -45.31 0.39 19.90
N GLY A 157 -45.62 1.24 18.91
CA GLY A 157 -46.41 2.45 19.07
C GLY A 157 -47.89 2.22 19.39
N ASN A 158 -48.19 1.49 20.47
CA ASN A 158 -49.43 1.60 21.24
C ASN A 158 -49.30 0.97 22.64
N ALA A 159 -48.34 1.42 23.45
CA ALA A 159 -48.47 1.40 24.90
C ALA A 159 -47.59 2.49 25.53
N HIS A 160 -48.25 3.46 26.14
CA HIS A 160 -47.65 4.48 27.00
C HIS A 160 -46.70 3.84 28.04
N PHE A 161 -45.43 4.25 28.09
CA PHE A 161 -44.65 4.17 29.33
C PHE A 161 -43.63 5.31 29.42
N ASN A 162 -43.78 6.11 30.49
CA ASN A 162 -43.10 7.37 30.69
C ASN A 162 -41.60 7.21 30.99
N ILE A 163 -40.80 8.07 30.37
CA ILE A 163 -39.42 8.36 30.77
C ILE A 163 -39.44 9.10 32.11
N ARG A 164 -38.63 8.66 33.07
CA ARG A 164 -38.24 9.48 34.22
C ARG A 164 -36.72 9.52 34.28
N GLU A 165 -36.16 10.70 34.04
CA GLU A 165 -34.76 11.03 34.31
C GLU A 165 -34.47 10.91 35.81
N THR A 166 -33.33 10.33 36.17
CA THR A 166 -32.65 10.61 37.46
C THR A 166 -31.15 10.42 37.28
N GLU A 167 -30.39 11.45 37.61
CA GLU A 167 -28.93 11.49 37.60
C GLU A 167 -28.29 10.67 38.75
N ALA A 168 -27.02 10.28 38.52
CA ALA A 168 -25.95 9.95 39.48
C ALA A 168 -25.99 8.62 40.29
N SER A 169 -25.08 7.69 39.95
CA SER A 169 -23.93 7.26 40.79
C SER A 169 -23.48 5.81 40.51
N CYS A 170 -22.18 5.55 40.69
CA CYS A 170 -21.57 4.23 40.60
C CYS A 170 -21.99 3.32 41.76
N SER A 171 -22.44 2.08 41.48
CA SER A 171 -21.97 0.84 42.14
C SER A 171 -22.83 -0.37 41.76
N ASP A 172 -22.16 -1.52 41.63
CA ASP A 172 -22.66 -2.88 41.39
C ASP A 172 -23.80 -3.33 42.32
N GLN A 173 -24.79 -4.08 41.80
CA GLN A 173 -25.01 -5.51 42.11
C GLN A 173 -26.35 -6.03 41.58
N ASP A 174 -26.26 -7.25 41.02
CA ASP A 174 -27.31 -8.10 40.50
C ASP A 174 -28.36 -8.54 41.53
N ALA A 175 -29.64 -8.65 41.12
CA ALA A 175 -30.57 -9.67 41.61
C ALA A 175 -31.78 -9.83 40.68
N LEU A 176 -31.91 -11.02 40.08
CA LEU A 176 -33.04 -11.49 39.27
C LEU A 176 -34.20 -12.01 40.14
N LEU A 177 -35.43 -11.72 39.68
CA LEU A 177 -36.70 -12.42 39.96
C LEU A 177 -36.65 -13.83 39.29
N SER A 178 -37.29 -14.94 39.69
CA SER A 178 -38.59 -15.25 40.31
C SER A 178 -38.61 -16.73 40.82
N PRO A 179 -39.58 -17.15 41.66
CA PRO A 179 -39.75 -18.54 42.09
C PRO A 179 -40.95 -19.25 41.41
N SER A 180 -40.86 -20.56 41.11
CA SER A 180 -42.04 -21.44 41.09
C SER A 180 -41.74 -22.94 41.28
N SER A 181 -42.28 -23.44 42.40
CA SER A 181 -42.82 -24.76 42.81
C SER A 181 -42.40 -26.14 42.22
N LYS A 182 -41.81 -26.93 43.14
CA LYS A 182 -42.11 -28.32 43.64
C LYS A 182 -41.74 -29.60 42.83
N PRO A 183 -41.44 -30.73 43.55
CA PRO A 183 -40.57 -31.83 43.08
C PRO A 183 -41.28 -33.21 42.99
N VAL A 184 -40.58 -34.26 42.48
CA VAL A 184 -40.44 -35.64 43.04
C VAL A 184 -39.90 -36.67 42.00
N GLN A 185 -38.66 -37.13 42.25
CA GLN A 185 -38.14 -38.53 42.33
C GLN A 185 -37.57 -39.35 41.11
N LYS A 186 -36.25 -39.68 41.26
CA LYS A 186 -35.45 -40.88 40.85
C LYS A 186 -35.23 -41.16 39.34
N ASP A 187 -34.07 -41.52 38.79
CA ASP A 187 -32.83 -42.18 39.28
C ASP A 187 -31.59 -41.81 38.41
N ALA A 188 -30.41 -41.98 39.03
CA ALA A 188 -29.08 -42.37 38.48
C ALA A 188 -28.39 -41.60 37.32
N GLU A 189 -27.44 -40.71 37.65
CA GLU A 189 -25.96 -40.82 37.45
C GLU A 189 -25.28 -39.45 37.70
N GLN A 190 -24.31 -39.40 38.61
CA GLN A 190 -23.48 -38.24 39.01
C GLN A 190 -22.19 -38.18 38.14
N PRO A 191 -21.25 -37.21 38.23
CA PRO A 191 -21.12 -36.00 39.08
C PRO A 191 -20.75 -34.73 38.23
N MET A 192 -20.53 -33.49 38.68
CA MET A 192 -20.69 -32.74 39.92
C MET A 192 -19.98 -31.37 39.71
N ILE A 193 -20.56 -30.33 40.31
CA ILE A 193 -19.93 -29.09 40.82
C ILE A 193 -19.62 -27.94 39.86
N VAL A 194 -20.28 -26.85 40.24
CA VAL A 194 -20.25 -25.45 39.81
C VAL A 194 -19.05 -24.71 40.49
N PRO A 195 -19.02 -23.38 40.55
CA PRO A 195 -18.04 -22.48 39.95
C PRO A 195 -16.87 -22.11 40.89
N PHE A 196 -15.78 -21.56 40.35
CA PHE A 196 -14.79 -20.87 41.18
C PHE A 196 -14.17 -19.67 40.47
N LEU A 197 -14.82 -18.51 40.58
CA LEU A 197 -14.09 -17.25 40.59
C LEU A 197 -13.54 -17.03 41.99
N SER A 198 -12.24 -17.26 42.18
CA SER A 198 -11.50 -16.56 43.23
C SER A 198 -10.04 -16.34 42.83
N ARG A 199 -9.74 -15.08 42.54
CA ARG A 199 -8.66 -14.31 43.19
C ARG A 199 -7.25 -14.93 43.15
N ARG A 200 -6.43 -14.46 42.21
CA ARG A 200 -4.97 -14.32 42.41
C ARG A 200 -4.48 -13.07 41.68
N LYS A 201 -4.44 -11.93 42.37
CA LYS A 201 -3.22 -11.34 42.97
C LYS A 201 -2.24 -10.86 41.90
N MET A 202 -2.29 -9.55 41.66
CA MET A 202 -1.24 -8.72 41.07
C MET A 202 0.15 -9.07 41.63
N ARG A 203 1.01 -9.69 40.80
CA ARG A 203 2.48 -9.55 40.84
C ARG A 203 3.14 -10.20 39.60
N SER A 204 3.49 -9.39 38.60
CA SER A 204 4.78 -9.42 37.88
C SER A 204 4.70 -8.46 36.70
N CYS A 205 5.21 -7.24 36.91
CA CYS A 205 5.75 -6.44 35.82
C CYS A 205 7.19 -6.95 35.59
N MET A 206 7.63 -6.96 34.33
CA MET A 206 8.88 -7.53 33.77
C MET A 206 8.87 -9.02 33.41
N SER A 207 8.23 -9.36 32.27
CA SER A 207 8.71 -10.39 31.32
C SER A 207 7.81 -10.54 30.07
N ASN A 208 7.22 -9.46 29.52
CA ASN A 208 6.26 -9.59 28.40
C ASN A 208 6.72 -8.92 27.09
N ASN A 209 7.95 -8.45 27.00
CA ASN A 209 8.46 -7.85 25.77
C ASN A 209 8.87 -8.91 24.74
N TRP A 210 9.33 -10.09 25.18
CA TRP A 210 9.82 -11.14 24.27
C TRP A 210 8.71 -11.88 23.53
N GLU A 211 7.58 -12.17 24.20
CA GLU A 211 6.45 -12.86 23.57
C GLU A 211 5.65 -11.93 22.64
N ARG A 212 5.48 -10.64 23.00
CA ARG A 212 4.95 -9.64 22.07
C ARG A 212 5.88 -9.40 20.88
N PHE A 213 7.20 -9.41 21.09
CA PHE A 213 8.16 -9.30 20.00
C PHE A 213 8.10 -10.57 19.13
N LYS A 214 7.95 -11.79 19.68
CA LYS A 214 7.76 -13.01 18.89
C LYS A 214 6.45 -13.04 18.09
N GLU A 215 5.35 -12.56 18.64
CA GLU A 215 4.07 -12.44 17.91
C GLU A 215 4.15 -11.38 16.81
N ILE A 216 4.77 -10.23 17.08
CA ILE A 216 4.99 -9.18 16.08
C ILE A 216 5.98 -9.67 15.02
N THR A 217 7.11 -10.24 15.39
CA THR A 217 8.13 -10.71 14.44
C THR A 217 7.67 -11.95 13.68
N GLY A 218 6.95 -12.88 14.32
CA GLY A 218 6.40 -14.08 13.69
C GLY A 218 5.21 -13.81 12.77
N GLY A 219 4.30 -12.91 13.18
CA GLY A 219 3.19 -12.45 12.34
C GLY A 219 3.68 -11.60 11.17
N THR A 220 4.68 -10.72 11.40
CA THR A 220 5.32 -9.94 10.34
C THR A 220 6.13 -10.82 9.39
N ILE A 221 6.81 -11.88 9.84
CA ILE A 221 7.53 -12.81 8.94
C ILE A 221 6.56 -13.67 8.10
N HIS A 222 5.44 -14.14 8.68
CA HIS A 222 4.44 -14.90 7.91
C HIS A 222 3.71 -14.01 6.89
N GLN A 223 3.41 -12.76 7.24
CA GLN A 223 2.88 -11.77 6.31
C GLN A 223 3.91 -11.43 5.22
N ILE A 224 5.17 -11.19 5.57
CA ILE A 224 6.25 -10.96 4.61
C ILE A 224 6.46 -12.19 3.69
N ALA A 225 6.27 -13.41 4.18
CA ALA A 225 6.41 -14.63 3.37
C ALA A 225 5.28 -14.80 2.34
N GLU A 226 4.04 -14.46 2.69
CA GLU A 226 2.93 -14.38 1.72
C GLU A 226 3.05 -13.14 0.79
N GLU A 227 3.67 -12.06 1.25
CA GLU A 227 3.92 -10.82 0.48
C GLU A 227 5.11 -10.92 -0.50
N LEU A 228 6.11 -11.76 -0.19
CA LEU A 228 7.20 -12.13 -1.10
C LEU A 228 6.69 -12.89 -2.34
N LEU A 229 5.46 -13.41 -2.30
CA LEU A 229 4.79 -14.07 -3.42
C LEU A 229 4.02 -13.12 -4.34
N THR A 230 4.20 -11.80 -4.19
CA THR A 230 3.67 -10.87 -5.20
C THR A 230 4.31 -11.19 -6.56
N PRO A 231 3.53 -11.30 -7.64
CA PRO A 231 4.06 -11.70 -8.95
C PRO A 231 5.27 -10.88 -9.42
N PRO A 232 5.33 -9.54 -9.23
CA PRO A 232 6.50 -8.74 -9.59
C PRO A 232 7.76 -9.08 -8.78
N MET A 233 7.62 -9.47 -7.51
CA MET A 233 8.75 -9.86 -6.65
C MET A 233 9.32 -11.21 -7.05
N ILE A 234 8.46 -12.20 -7.33
CA ILE A 234 8.88 -13.50 -7.85
C ILE A 234 9.67 -13.28 -9.16
N ALA A 235 9.12 -12.48 -10.07
CA ALA A 235 9.79 -12.16 -11.32
C ALA A 235 11.10 -11.37 -11.11
N ALA A 236 11.19 -10.48 -10.13
CA ALA A 236 12.41 -9.78 -9.79
C ALA A 236 13.50 -10.75 -9.29
N ILE A 237 13.15 -11.68 -8.42
CA ILE A 237 14.06 -12.69 -7.88
C ILE A 237 14.56 -13.61 -9.01
N PHE A 238 13.66 -14.12 -9.85
CA PHE A 238 14.05 -14.95 -11.00
C PHE A 238 14.86 -14.16 -12.02
N GLY A 239 14.49 -12.91 -12.30
CA GLY A 239 15.21 -12.03 -13.23
C GLY A 239 16.63 -11.77 -12.74
N PHE A 240 16.78 -11.49 -11.44
CA PHE A 240 18.07 -11.35 -10.79
C PHE A 240 18.91 -12.64 -10.86
N PHE A 241 18.30 -13.79 -10.54
CA PHE A 241 19.00 -15.08 -10.57
C PHE A 241 19.51 -15.42 -11.98
N VAL A 242 18.71 -15.14 -13.01
CA VAL A 242 19.10 -15.32 -14.42
C VAL A 242 20.15 -14.30 -14.85
N GLY A 243 20.04 -13.03 -14.42
CA GLY A 243 20.98 -11.97 -14.78
C GLY A 243 22.36 -12.12 -14.13
N THR A 244 22.43 -12.68 -12.91
CA THR A 244 23.68 -12.82 -12.15
C THR A 244 24.48 -14.07 -12.47
N ILE A 245 23.83 -15.17 -12.89
CA ILE A 245 24.51 -16.42 -13.22
C ILE A 245 24.92 -16.39 -14.70
N PRO A 246 26.22 -16.28 -15.05
CA PRO A 246 26.66 -16.08 -16.43
C PRO A 246 26.24 -17.22 -17.37
N GLN A 247 26.21 -18.45 -16.86
CA GLN A 247 25.78 -19.62 -17.61
C GLN A 247 24.28 -19.56 -17.98
N LEU A 248 23.45 -19.09 -17.03
CA LEU A 248 22.00 -18.97 -17.24
C LEU A 248 21.68 -17.77 -18.12
N LYS A 249 22.43 -16.68 -17.97
CA LYS A 249 22.40 -15.50 -18.84
C LYS A 249 22.73 -15.88 -20.27
N PHE A 250 23.83 -16.58 -20.54
CA PHE A 250 24.20 -17.02 -21.90
C PHE A 250 23.17 -17.98 -22.52
N LEU A 251 22.51 -18.80 -21.71
CA LEU A 251 21.50 -19.76 -22.18
C LEU A 251 20.19 -19.08 -22.63
N ILE A 252 19.80 -17.99 -21.95
CA ILE A 252 18.49 -17.33 -22.11
C ILE A 252 18.60 -15.97 -22.83
N ILE A 253 19.71 -15.26 -22.66
CA ILE A 253 19.90 -13.85 -23.06
C ILE A 253 21.08 -13.75 -24.03
N GLY A 254 20.79 -13.30 -25.25
CA GLY A 254 21.77 -13.10 -26.32
C GLY A 254 21.20 -13.51 -27.67
N ASP A 255 21.79 -13.01 -28.76
CA ASP A 255 21.30 -13.28 -30.11
C ASP A 255 21.46 -14.75 -30.51
N ASP A 256 22.52 -15.40 -30.01
CA ASP A 256 22.85 -16.83 -30.21
C ASP A 256 22.37 -17.76 -29.08
N ALA A 257 21.55 -17.26 -28.15
CA ALA A 257 21.11 -18.04 -26.99
C ALA A 257 20.12 -19.16 -27.40
N PRO A 258 20.29 -20.41 -26.95
CA PRO A 258 19.44 -21.53 -27.35
C PRO A 258 17.98 -21.40 -26.85
N LEU A 259 17.75 -20.69 -25.75
CA LEU A 259 16.41 -20.41 -25.21
C LEU A 259 15.91 -18.99 -25.51
N ARG A 260 16.43 -18.32 -26.55
CA ARG A 260 16.07 -16.94 -26.93
C ARG A 260 14.56 -16.74 -27.10
N VAL A 261 13.82 -17.77 -27.52
CA VAL A 261 12.36 -17.72 -27.66
C VAL A 261 11.69 -17.32 -26.35
N LEU A 262 12.12 -17.87 -25.21
CA LEU A 262 11.55 -17.52 -23.89
C LEU A 262 11.79 -16.04 -23.57
N GLN A 263 13.02 -15.57 -23.75
CA GLN A 263 13.39 -14.17 -23.50
C GLN A 263 12.66 -13.20 -24.44
N SER A 264 12.50 -13.58 -25.72
CA SER A 264 11.78 -12.77 -26.71
C SER A 264 10.29 -12.68 -26.36
N SER A 265 9.66 -13.79 -25.96
CA SER A 265 8.27 -13.79 -25.52
C SER A 265 8.06 -12.97 -24.24
N ILE A 266 8.94 -13.10 -23.25
CA ILE A 266 8.84 -12.33 -21.99
C ILE A 266 9.09 -10.84 -22.24
N THR A 267 10.05 -10.49 -23.11
CA THR A 267 10.29 -9.09 -23.49
C THR A 267 9.07 -8.50 -24.19
N LEU A 268 8.47 -9.23 -25.15
CA LEU A 268 7.27 -8.78 -25.85
C LEU A 268 6.10 -8.51 -24.90
N LEU A 269 5.89 -9.40 -23.93
CA LEU A 269 4.89 -9.22 -22.87
C LEU A 269 5.21 -8.03 -21.96
N GLY A 270 6.49 -7.87 -21.62
CA GLY A 270 7.00 -6.75 -20.83
C GLY A 270 6.74 -5.41 -21.52
N ASP A 271 7.06 -5.29 -22.80
CA ASP A 271 6.85 -4.07 -23.58
C ASP A 271 5.36 -3.71 -23.70
N ALA A 272 4.48 -4.72 -23.77
CA ALA A 272 3.03 -4.52 -23.74
C ALA A 272 2.49 -3.98 -22.40
N THR A 273 3.27 -4.03 -21.32
CA THR A 273 2.90 -3.48 -20.01
C THR A 273 2.67 -1.97 -20.09
N LEU A 274 3.52 -1.23 -20.81
CA LEU A 274 3.47 0.24 -20.88
C LEU A 274 2.12 0.77 -21.40
N PRO A 275 1.61 0.33 -22.57
CA PRO A 275 0.30 0.77 -23.04
C PRO A 275 -0.86 0.25 -22.17
N CYS A 276 -0.76 -0.98 -21.63
CA CYS A 276 -1.83 -1.54 -20.80
C CYS A 276 -1.97 -0.84 -19.44
N VAL A 277 -0.85 -0.45 -18.82
CA VAL A 277 -0.84 0.38 -17.60
C VAL A 277 -1.50 1.73 -17.85
N THR A 278 -1.22 2.34 -18.98
CA THR A 278 -1.84 3.63 -19.37
C THR A 278 -3.36 3.49 -19.51
N LEU A 279 -3.82 2.42 -20.16
CA LEU A 279 -5.26 2.12 -20.28
C LEU A 279 -5.91 1.83 -18.93
N LEU A 280 -5.25 1.05 -18.06
CA LEU A 280 -5.74 0.76 -16.72
C LEU A 280 -5.88 2.03 -15.90
N LEU A 281 -4.90 2.93 -15.98
CA LEU A 281 -4.98 4.22 -15.32
C LEU A 281 -6.21 5.00 -15.80
N GLY A 282 -6.40 5.15 -17.12
CA GLY A 282 -7.58 5.80 -17.68
C GLY A 282 -8.90 5.17 -17.24
N ALA A 283 -8.95 3.83 -17.20
CA ALA A 283 -10.10 3.06 -16.76
C ALA A 283 -10.46 3.30 -15.29
N ASN A 284 -9.47 3.33 -14.39
CA ASN A 284 -9.68 3.55 -12.95
C ASN A 284 -10.21 4.95 -12.63
N LEU A 285 -9.90 5.95 -13.47
CA LEU A 285 -10.37 7.33 -13.29
C LEU A 285 -11.87 7.50 -13.60
N THR A 286 -12.48 6.59 -14.37
CA THR A 286 -13.90 6.69 -14.78
C THR A 286 -14.88 6.54 -13.61
N ARG A 287 -14.53 5.75 -12.58
CA ARG A 287 -15.37 5.55 -11.39
C ARG A 287 -15.47 6.80 -10.51
N GLY A 288 -14.41 7.60 -10.45
CA GLY A 288 -14.33 8.82 -9.60
C GLY A 288 -15.20 10.01 -10.05
N ILE A 289 -15.91 9.90 -11.18
CA ILE A 289 -16.78 10.97 -11.72
C ILE A 289 -18.13 11.03 -10.96
N ARG A 290 -18.46 10.03 -10.13
CA ARG A 290 -19.69 10.01 -9.32
C ARG A 290 -19.55 10.76 -7.99
N LYS A 291 -20.69 11.16 -7.39
CA LYS A 291 -20.78 12.09 -6.23
C LYS A 291 -19.85 11.70 -5.08
N SER A 292 -19.04 12.66 -4.64
CA SER A 292 -18.06 12.53 -3.55
C SER A 292 -18.70 12.58 -2.17
N VAL A 293 -18.42 11.58 -1.32
CA VAL A 293 -18.62 11.61 0.14
C VAL A 293 -17.43 12.30 0.84
N LEU A 294 -16.25 12.31 0.21
CA LEU A 294 -15.04 12.95 0.74
C LEU A 294 -15.13 14.48 0.74
N LYS A 295 -14.67 15.08 1.85
CA LYS A 295 -14.47 16.53 1.94
C LYS A 295 -13.37 16.94 0.94
N PRO A 296 -13.60 17.94 0.07
CA PRO A 296 -12.58 18.42 -0.88
C PRO A 296 -11.25 18.83 -0.23
N LEU A 297 -11.33 19.30 1.02
CA LEU A 297 -10.16 19.66 1.83
C LEU A 297 -9.20 18.47 2.07
N ALA A 298 -9.71 17.24 2.17
CA ALA A 298 -8.87 16.05 2.31
C ALA A 298 -8.08 15.75 1.03
N ILE A 299 -8.71 15.91 -0.13
CA ILE A 299 -8.06 15.73 -1.43
C ILE A 299 -6.96 16.77 -1.61
N LEU A 300 -7.27 18.05 -1.31
CA LEU A 300 -6.29 19.14 -1.37
C LEU A 300 -5.10 18.87 -0.44
N ALA A 301 -5.34 18.37 0.77
CA ALA A 301 -4.27 18.04 1.70
C ALA A 301 -3.36 16.90 1.19
N ILE A 302 -3.92 15.85 0.59
CA ILE A 302 -3.13 14.76 -0.03
C ILE A 302 -2.27 15.32 -1.17
N ILE A 303 -2.85 16.15 -2.03
CA ILE A 303 -2.16 16.82 -3.14
C ILE A 303 -0.98 17.66 -2.62
N THR A 304 -1.18 18.46 -1.58
CA THR A 304 -0.11 19.27 -0.98
C THR A 304 0.99 18.40 -0.37
N VAL A 305 0.64 17.35 0.36
CA VAL A 305 1.64 16.43 0.93
C VAL A 305 2.47 15.78 -0.18
N ARG A 306 1.82 15.26 -1.23
CA ARG A 306 2.46 14.50 -2.32
C ARG A 306 3.26 15.35 -3.30
N TYR A 307 2.76 16.52 -3.66
CA TYR A 307 3.33 17.30 -4.76
C TYR A 307 3.99 18.60 -4.31
N VAL A 308 4.02 18.88 -3.01
CA VAL A 308 4.75 20.04 -2.47
C VAL A 308 5.72 19.58 -1.39
N ILE A 309 5.21 18.98 -0.32
CA ILE A 309 6.03 18.70 0.86
C ILE A 309 7.02 17.55 0.60
N LEU A 310 6.55 16.42 0.09
CA LEU A 310 7.41 15.24 -0.15
C LEU A 310 8.55 15.50 -1.15
N PRO A 311 8.33 16.14 -2.32
CA PRO A 311 9.41 16.48 -3.25
C PRO A 311 10.50 17.38 -2.64
N LEU A 312 10.10 18.35 -1.79
CA LEU A 312 11.06 19.21 -1.09
C LEU A 312 11.93 18.42 -0.11
N PHE A 313 11.35 17.47 0.63
CA PHE A 313 12.14 16.53 1.44
C PHE A 313 13.05 15.66 0.56
N GLY A 314 12.53 15.17 -0.57
CA GLY A 314 13.27 14.36 -1.52
C GLY A 314 14.55 15.05 -2.01
N ILE A 315 14.48 16.32 -2.40
CA ILE A 315 15.66 17.12 -2.77
C ILE A 315 16.68 17.12 -1.63
N GLY A 316 16.25 17.45 -0.41
CA GLY A 316 17.16 17.49 0.75
C GLY A 316 17.83 16.13 1.02
N ILE A 317 17.07 15.04 0.98
CA ILE A 317 17.56 13.69 1.26
C ILE A 317 18.54 13.23 0.17
N ILE A 318 18.16 13.34 -1.10
CA ILE A 318 18.98 12.85 -2.21
C ILE A 318 20.25 13.68 -2.37
N THR A 319 20.16 15.01 -2.29
CA THR A 319 21.36 15.87 -2.35
C THR A 319 22.32 15.57 -1.19
N THR A 320 21.79 15.29 0.01
CA THR A 320 22.63 14.92 1.16
C THR A 320 23.28 13.55 0.96
N ALA A 321 22.51 12.55 0.52
CA ALA A 321 23.02 11.21 0.23
C ALA A 321 24.08 11.22 -0.89
N ALA A 322 23.88 12.06 -1.92
CA ALA A 322 24.86 12.29 -2.98
C ALA A 322 26.18 12.87 -2.42
N LYS A 323 26.10 13.90 -1.58
CA LYS A 323 27.27 14.53 -0.95
C LYS A 323 28.04 13.59 -0.01
N LEU A 324 27.34 12.69 0.66
CA LEU A 324 27.94 11.66 1.52
C LEU A 324 28.54 10.49 0.74
N GLY A 325 28.35 10.43 -0.58
CA GLY A 325 28.86 9.34 -1.43
C GLY A 325 28.06 8.05 -1.33
N PHE A 326 26.82 8.09 -0.84
CA PHE A 326 25.95 6.91 -0.76
C PHE A 326 25.31 6.52 -2.09
N LEU A 327 25.32 7.42 -3.07
CA LEU A 327 24.69 7.22 -4.38
C LEU A 327 25.73 6.95 -5.48
N PRO A 328 25.43 6.07 -6.45
CA PRO A 328 26.18 5.94 -7.69
C PRO A 328 26.31 7.28 -8.43
N LYS A 329 27.33 7.45 -9.27
CA LYS A 329 27.55 8.70 -10.04
C LYS A 329 26.54 8.95 -11.16
N SER A 330 25.65 8.00 -11.45
CA SER A 330 24.68 8.11 -12.55
C SER A 330 23.62 9.16 -12.24
N PRO A 331 23.49 10.23 -13.06
CA PRO A 331 22.46 11.26 -12.85
C PRO A 331 21.04 10.68 -13.04
N LEU A 332 20.88 9.68 -13.92
CA LEU A 332 19.61 8.99 -14.11
C LEU A 332 19.17 8.24 -12.84
N TYR A 333 20.10 7.65 -12.09
CA TYR A 333 19.77 7.00 -10.83
C TYR A 333 19.28 8.01 -9.78
N HIS A 334 19.95 9.17 -9.67
CA HIS A 334 19.54 10.25 -8.76
C HIS A 334 18.17 10.79 -9.15
N TYR A 335 17.93 10.95 -10.45
CA TYR A 335 16.64 11.39 -10.99
C TYR A 335 15.52 10.40 -10.63
N VAL A 336 15.75 9.10 -10.80
CA VAL A 336 14.77 8.06 -10.41
C VAL A 336 14.52 8.10 -8.90
N LEU A 337 15.51 8.33 -8.05
CA LEU A 337 15.27 8.45 -6.61
C LEU A 337 14.49 9.72 -6.22
N LEU A 338 14.75 10.85 -6.87
CA LEU A 338 14.00 12.10 -6.66
C LEU A 338 12.55 11.96 -7.09
N ILE A 339 12.33 11.35 -8.26
CA ILE A 339 10.99 11.23 -8.83
C ILE A 339 10.07 10.39 -7.93
N GLN A 340 10.61 9.44 -7.16
CA GLN A 340 9.85 8.64 -6.19
C GLN A 340 9.07 9.49 -5.16
N PHE A 341 9.55 10.69 -4.84
CA PHE A 341 8.88 11.62 -3.92
C PHE A 341 7.75 12.43 -4.57
N ALA A 342 7.69 12.48 -5.90
CA ALA A 342 6.73 13.29 -6.66
C ALA A 342 5.64 12.44 -7.35
N LEU A 343 5.43 11.20 -6.90
CA LEU A 343 4.49 10.27 -7.51
C LEU A 343 3.07 10.39 -6.92
N PRO A 344 2.03 10.14 -7.73
CA PRO A 344 0.67 9.99 -7.23
C PRO A 344 0.58 8.78 -6.27
N PRO A 345 -0.50 8.71 -5.48
CA PRO A 345 -0.80 7.55 -4.64
C PRO A 345 -0.79 6.23 -5.44
N ALA A 346 -0.31 5.16 -4.82
CA ALA A 346 -0.22 3.84 -5.44
C ALA A 346 -1.62 3.30 -5.82
N MET A 347 -1.77 2.83 -7.07
CA MET A 347 -3.04 2.24 -7.54
C MET A 347 -3.47 1.00 -6.74
N SER A 348 -2.51 0.29 -6.14
CA SER A 348 -2.76 -0.87 -5.27
C SER A 348 -3.66 -0.55 -4.08
N ILE A 349 -3.70 0.71 -3.61
CA ILE A 349 -4.63 1.12 -2.54
C ILE A 349 -6.08 0.93 -2.99
N GLY A 350 -6.39 1.25 -4.26
CA GLY A 350 -7.73 1.05 -4.82
C GLY A 350 -8.08 -0.44 -4.97
N THR A 351 -7.10 -1.27 -5.33
CA THR A 351 -7.28 -2.73 -5.35
C THR A 351 -7.54 -3.29 -3.96
N MET A 352 -6.85 -2.79 -2.93
CA MET A 352 -7.10 -3.18 -1.53
C MET A 352 -8.47 -2.69 -1.05
N ALA A 353 -8.89 -1.49 -1.43
CA ALA A 353 -10.21 -0.95 -1.15
C ALA A 353 -11.32 -1.83 -1.76
N GLU A 354 -11.14 -2.28 -3.00
CA GLU A 354 -12.06 -3.21 -3.67
C GLU A 354 -12.05 -4.62 -3.03
N LEU A 355 -10.87 -5.13 -2.66
CA LEU A 355 -10.73 -6.43 -2.00
C LEU A 355 -11.45 -6.49 -0.65
N PHE A 356 -11.35 -5.41 0.13
CA PHE A 356 -11.95 -5.32 1.46
C PHE A 356 -13.34 -4.66 1.48
N ASP A 357 -13.89 -4.33 0.31
CA ASP A 357 -15.16 -3.63 0.15
C ASP A 357 -15.29 -2.35 1.01
N VAL A 358 -14.21 -1.59 1.11
CA VAL A 358 -14.13 -0.38 1.95
C VAL A 358 -13.58 0.81 1.18
N GLY A 359 -14.29 1.94 1.22
CA GLY A 359 -13.78 3.21 0.72
C GLY A 359 -13.48 3.24 -0.80
N GLN A 360 -14.18 2.43 -1.61
CA GLN A 360 -13.89 2.27 -3.04
C GLN A 360 -14.15 3.56 -3.82
N GLU A 361 -15.27 4.22 -3.54
CA GLU A 361 -15.66 5.48 -4.20
C GLU A 361 -14.70 6.61 -3.79
N GLU A 362 -14.33 6.64 -2.51
CA GLU A 362 -13.42 7.61 -1.92
C GLU A 362 -12.01 7.48 -2.48
N CYS A 363 -11.48 6.25 -2.58
CA CYS A 363 -10.21 5.98 -3.25
C CYS A 363 -10.26 6.39 -4.73
N SER A 364 -11.37 6.11 -5.42
CA SER A 364 -11.54 6.48 -6.83
C SER A 364 -11.52 8.00 -7.04
N VAL A 365 -12.16 8.76 -6.15
CA VAL A 365 -12.16 10.24 -6.17
C VAL A 365 -10.76 10.80 -5.84
N ILE A 366 -10.07 10.24 -4.84
CA ILE A 366 -8.69 10.62 -4.51
C ILE A 366 -7.80 10.39 -5.73
N PHE A 367 -7.89 9.23 -6.37
CA PHE A 367 -7.11 8.91 -7.56
C PHE A 367 -7.44 9.84 -8.74
N LEU A 368 -8.72 10.13 -8.99
CA LEU A 368 -9.10 11.06 -10.05
C LEU A 368 -8.35 12.39 -9.97
N TRP A 369 -8.43 13.04 -8.81
CA TRP A 369 -7.83 14.36 -8.62
C TRP A 369 -6.32 14.32 -8.50
N THR A 370 -5.76 13.34 -7.80
CA THR A 370 -4.31 13.22 -7.62
C THR A 370 -3.61 12.89 -8.93
N TYR A 371 -4.16 12.02 -9.78
CA TYR A 371 -3.56 11.69 -11.08
C TYR A 371 -3.77 12.79 -12.13
N LEU A 372 -4.91 13.50 -12.10
CA LEU A 372 -5.09 14.69 -12.93
C LEU A 372 -4.05 15.76 -12.58
N THR A 373 -3.83 16.00 -11.28
CA THR A 373 -2.81 16.95 -10.80
C THR A 373 -1.39 16.44 -11.07
N ALA A 374 -1.17 15.12 -11.09
CA ALA A 374 0.13 14.52 -11.35
C ALA A 374 0.70 14.96 -12.70
N ALA A 375 -0.13 15.09 -13.75
CA ALA A 375 0.35 15.51 -15.07
C ALA A 375 1.07 16.86 -15.02
N LEU A 376 0.54 17.82 -14.26
CA LEU A 376 1.14 19.15 -14.07
C LEU A 376 2.31 19.09 -13.09
N ALA A 377 2.09 18.49 -11.92
CA ALA A 377 3.09 18.44 -10.85
C ALA A 377 4.35 17.69 -11.29
N PHE A 378 4.19 16.56 -11.96
CA PHE A 378 5.31 15.76 -12.42
C PHE A 378 6.14 16.47 -13.48
N THR A 379 5.50 17.21 -14.40
CA THR A 379 6.21 18.03 -15.39
C THR A 379 7.09 19.07 -14.69
N ILE A 380 6.52 19.81 -13.73
CA ILE A 380 7.24 20.85 -12.97
C ILE A 380 8.40 20.23 -12.19
N TRP A 381 8.16 19.15 -11.43
CA TRP A 381 9.20 18.50 -10.64
C TRP A 381 10.27 17.83 -11.49
N SER A 382 9.90 17.24 -12.63
CA SER A 382 10.88 16.68 -13.58
C SER A 382 11.84 17.75 -14.08
N THR A 383 11.33 18.92 -14.47
CA THR A 383 12.17 20.06 -14.87
C THR A 383 13.08 20.52 -13.74
N ILE A 384 12.54 20.67 -12.52
CA ILE A 384 13.34 21.09 -11.35
C ILE A 384 14.42 20.05 -11.03
N PHE A 385 14.09 18.76 -11.02
CA PHE A 385 15.04 17.69 -10.69
C PHE A 385 16.13 17.57 -11.75
N MET A 386 15.79 17.66 -13.04
CA MET A 386 16.80 17.71 -14.10
C MET A 386 17.71 18.93 -13.94
N TRP A 387 17.15 20.11 -13.66
CA TRP A 387 17.94 21.33 -13.43
C TRP A 387 18.87 21.23 -12.21
N ILE A 388 18.50 20.49 -11.16
CA ILE A 388 19.36 20.27 -9.99
C ILE A 388 20.50 19.28 -10.29
N LEU A 389 20.26 18.33 -11.20
CA LEU A 389 21.21 17.24 -11.51
C LEU A 389 22.15 17.54 -12.69
N THR A 390 21.84 18.57 -13.49
CA THR A 390 22.65 19.04 -14.61
C THR A 390 23.44 20.26 -14.18
#